data_AF-A0A3A9YEK6-F1
#
_entry.id   AF-A0A3A9YEK6-F1
#
_cell.length_a   1.000
_cell.length_b   1.000
_cell.length_c   1.000
_cell.angle_alpha   90.00
_cell.angle_beta   90.00
_cell.angle_gamma   90.00
#
_symmetry.space_group_name_H-M   'P 1'
#
loop_
_entity.id
_entity.type
_entity.pdbx_description
1 polymer ?
#
loop_
_entity_poly.entity_id
_entity_poly.type
_entity_poly.pdbx_seq_one_letter_code
_entity_poly.pdbx_strand_id
1 'polypeptide(L)'
;MLYQSPADFCAKYAEAHNRDQTDESGATTVLDRVTIVSETAETARIEAVWYTFGHEPESGYYDVFERTAFVLVKRHDGWRLHSEENLGYE
;
A
#
# COMPACT_ATOMS: atom_id res chain seq x y z
N MET A 1 0.65 -15.82 0.23
CA MET A 1 1.94 -15.66 -0.45
C MET A 1 3.05 -15.79 0.58
N LEU A 2 4.21 -16.34 0.19
CA LEU A 2 5.38 -16.45 1.06
C LEU A 2 6.41 -15.40 0.63
N TYR A 3 6.91 -14.63 1.59
CA TYR A 3 7.88 -13.56 1.38
C TYR A 3 9.20 -13.91 2.05
N GLN A 4 10.31 -13.54 1.42
CA GLN A 4 11.65 -13.80 1.96
C GLN A 4 11.99 -12.87 3.14
N SER A 5 11.45 -11.65 3.10
CA SER A 5 11.62 -10.61 4.11
C SER A 5 10.47 -9.59 4.00
N PRO A 6 10.31 -8.68 4.98
CA PRO A 6 9.41 -7.54 4.83
C PRO A 6 9.76 -6.65 3.62
N ALA A 7 11.05 -6.52 3.28
CA ALA A 7 11.47 -5.79 2.09
C ALA A 7 11.06 -6.49 0.78
N ASP A 8 11.09 -7.83 0.73
CA ASP A 8 10.58 -8.60 -0.41
C ASP A 8 9.07 -8.40 -0.60
N PHE A 9 8.30 -8.29 0.50
CA PHE A 9 6.90 -7.89 0.43
C PHE A 9 6.75 -6.50 -0.21
N CYS A 10 7.49 -5.49 0.28
CA CYS A 10 7.40 -4.13 -0.28
C CYS A 10 7.71 -4.10 -1.77
N ALA A 11 8.75 -4.80 -2.22
CA ALA A 11 9.14 -4.85 -3.62
C ALA A 11 8.05 -5.49 -4.49
N LYS A 12 7.50 -6.64 -4.07
CA LYS A 12 6.42 -7.32 -4.79
C LYS A 12 5.13 -6.51 -4.81
N TYR A 13 4.82 -5.84 -3.70
CA TYR A 13 3.65 -4.99 -3.63
C TYR A 13 3.78 -3.79 -4.57
N ALA A 14 4.94 -3.11 -4.57
CA ALA A 14 5.21 -2.00 -5.48
C ALA A 14 5.19 -2.44 -6.95
N GLU A 15 5.78 -3.60 -7.27
CA GLU A 15 5.77 -4.16 -8.63
C GLU A 15 4.35 -4.48 -9.11
N ALA A 16 3.51 -5.08 -8.26
CA ALA A 16 2.13 -5.43 -8.58
C ALA A 16 1.24 -4.19 -8.82
N HIS A 17 1.64 -3.04 -8.29
CA HIS A 17 0.87 -1.80 -8.28
C HIS A 17 1.63 -0.63 -8.94
N ASN A 18 2.58 -0.93 -9.83
CA ASN A 18 3.40 0.08 -10.50
C ASN A 18 2.69 0.81 -11.65
N ARG A 19 1.41 0.53 -11.87
CA ARG A 19 0.59 1.17 -12.90
C ARG A 19 -0.42 2.08 -12.26
N ASP A 20 -0.46 3.29 -12.77
CA ASP A 20 -1.48 4.27 -12.47
C ASP A 20 -2.86 3.70 -12.81
N GLN A 21 -3.82 3.95 -11.94
CA GLN A 21 -5.20 3.54 -12.10
C GLN A 21 -6.02 4.79 -12.38
N THR A 22 -6.53 4.94 -13.61
CA THR A 22 -7.45 6.02 -13.96
C THR A 22 -8.87 5.49 -13.93
N ASP A 23 -9.75 6.15 -13.17
CA ASP A 23 -11.17 5.80 -13.11
C ASP A 23 -11.99 6.46 -14.24
N GLU A 24 -13.29 6.16 -14.28
CA GLU A 24 -14.21 6.69 -15.31
C GLU A 24 -14.37 8.22 -15.25
N SER A 25 -14.08 8.83 -14.09
CA SER A 25 -14.12 10.29 -13.90
C SER A 25 -12.82 10.99 -14.35
N GLY A 26 -11.80 10.21 -14.71
CA GLY A 26 -10.48 10.72 -15.06
C GLY A 26 -9.58 10.97 -13.84
N ALA A 27 -10.01 10.59 -12.64
CA ALA A 27 -9.16 10.63 -11.46
C ALA A 27 -8.09 9.53 -11.57
N THR A 28 -6.86 9.87 -11.20
CA THR A 28 -5.71 8.99 -11.29
C THR A 28 -5.21 8.65 -9.89
N THR A 29 -5.16 7.37 -9.59
CA THR A 29 -4.64 6.80 -8.34
C THR A 29 -3.29 6.18 -8.61
N VAL A 30 -2.28 6.58 -7.84
CA VAL A 30 -0.91 6.09 -7.94
C VAL A 30 -0.43 5.58 -6.59
N LEU A 31 0.40 4.54 -6.60
CA LEU A 31 1.10 4.11 -5.40
C LEU A 31 2.25 5.09 -5.12
N ASP A 32 2.12 5.92 -4.09
CA ASP A 32 3.14 6.91 -3.71
C ASP A 32 4.36 6.23 -3.07
N ARG A 33 4.11 5.41 -2.03
CA ARG A 33 5.20 4.70 -1.33
C ARG A 33 4.73 3.43 -0.63
N VAL A 34 5.67 2.53 -0.40
CA VAL A 34 5.49 1.35 0.48
C VAL A 34 6.67 1.29 1.43
N THR A 35 6.41 1.37 2.72
CA THR A 35 7.47 1.52 3.74
C THR A 35 7.26 0.57 4.91
N ILE A 36 8.36 -0.01 5.40
CA ILE A 36 8.35 -0.76 6.65
C ILE A 36 8.35 0.25 7.80
N VAL A 37 7.28 0.27 8.59
CA VAL A 37 7.08 1.21 9.70
C VAL A 37 7.66 0.68 11.00
N SER A 38 7.61 -0.64 11.20
CA SER A 38 8.25 -1.30 12.33
C SER A 38 8.62 -2.73 11.97
N GLU A 39 9.78 -3.20 12.42
CA GLU A 39 10.23 -4.58 12.19
C GLU A 39 10.85 -5.14 13.48
N THR A 40 10.47 -6.37 13.80
CA THR A 40 11.04 -7.20 14.87
C THR A 40 11.53 -8.52 14.27
N ALA A 41 12.11 -9.39 15.10
CA ALA A 41 12.52 -10.72 14.66
C ALA A 41 11.36 -11.58 14.12
N GLU A 42 10.13 -11.34 14.58
CA GLU A 42 8.97 -12.19 14.32
C GLU A 42 7.81 -11.48 13.61
N THR A 43 7.79 -10.15 13.60
CA THR A 43 6.69 -9.35 13.05
C THR A 43 7.20 -8.12 12.31
N ALA A 44 6.48 -7.70 11.29
CA ALA A 44 6.73 -6.42 10.62
C ALA A 44 5.41 -5.73 10.28
N ARG A 45 5.37 -4.41 10.44
CA ARG A 45 4.28 -3.54 9.99
C ARG A 45 4.78 -2.77 8.79
N ILE A 46 4.05 -2.86 7.69
CA ILE A 46 4.30 -2.12 6.45
C ILE A 46 3.09 -1.23 6.20
N GLU A 47 3.32 -0.03 5.66
CA GLU A 47 2.26 0.85 5.21
C GLU A 47 2.49 1.20 3.73
N ALA A 48 1.43 1.08 2.94
CA ALA A 48 1.35 1.58 1.57
C ALA A 48 0.52 2.87 1.58
N VAL A 49 1.04 3.91 0.94
CA VAL A 49 0.35 5.18 0.72
C VAL A 49 -0.02 5.27 -0.74
N TRP A 50 -1.28 5.51 -0.99
CA TRP A 50 -1.86 5.76 -2.30
C TRP A 50 -2.22 7.23 -2.40
N TYR A 51 -1.99 7.80 -3.57
CA TYR A 51 -2.32 9.18 -3.88
C TYR A 51 -3.29 9.21 -5.05
N THR A 52 -4.45 9.81 -4.83
CA THR A 52 -5.49 9.95 -5.84
C THR A 52 -5.67 11.43 -6.14
N PHE A 53 -5.57 11.81 -7.41
CA PHE A 53 -5.79 13.19 -7.85
C PHE A 53 -6.72 13.21 -9.05
N GLY A 54 -7.62 14.20 -9.09
CA GLY A 54 -8.64 14.27 -10.13
C GLY A 54 -9.29 15.63 -10.21
N HIS A 55 -10.24 15.73 -11.13
CA HIS A 55 -11.08 16.92 -11.30
C HIS A 55 -12.52 16.49 -11.46
N GLU A 56 -13.34 16.83 -10.48
CA GLU A 56 -14.78 16.62 -10.54
C GLU A 56 -15.46 17.92 -11.00
N PRO A 57 -16.36 17.91 -12.00
CA PRO A 57 -16.94 19.13 -12.55
C PRO A 57 -17.62 20.05 -11.52
N GLU A 58 -18.23 19.46 -10.49
CA GLU A 58 -19.00 20.19 -9.47
C GLU A 58 -18.16 20.56 -8.23
N SER A 59 -17.09 19.81 -7.96
CA SER A 59 -16.27 19.93 -6.75
C SER A 59 -14.88 20.54 -7.02
N GLY A 60 -14.48 20.67 -8.29
CA GLY A 60 -13.18 21.16 -8.70
C GLY A 60 -12.07 20.10 -8.63
N TYR A 61 -10.83 20.56 -8.55
CA TYR A 61 -9.67 19.67 -8.36
C TYR A 61 -9.63 19.14 -6.93
N TYR A 62 -9.29 17.87 -6.79
CA TYR A 62 -9.09 17.24 -5.49
C TYR A 62 -7.89 16.33 -5.54
N ASP A 63 -7.29 16.16 -4.37
CA ASP A 63 -6.23 15.22 -4.14
C ASP A 63 -6.36 14.61 -2.73
N VAL A 64 -6.13 13.31 -2.62
CA VAL A 64 -6.42 12.53 -1.43
C VAL A 64 -5.33 11.49 -1.22
N PHE A 65 -4.92 11.29 0.04
CA PHE A 65 -4.04 10.20 0.42
C PHE A 65 -4.81 9.09 1.13
N GLU A 66 -4.66 7.86 0.66
CA GLU A 66 -5.18 6.66 1.31
C GLU A 66 -4.05 5.82 1.86
N ARG A 67 -4.24 5.23 3.04
CA ARG A 67 -3.22 4.37 3.66
C ARG A 67 -3.74 2.98 3.92
N THR A 68 -2.93 1.99 3.57
CA THR A 68 -3.17 0.58 3.91
C THR A 68 -2.03 0.05 4.75
N ALA A 69 -2.33 -0.49 5.92
CA ALA A 69 -1.37 -1.17 6.78
C ALA A 69 -1.41 -2.68 6.56
N PHE A 70 -0.24 -3.29 6.54
CA PHE A 70 -0.04 -4.73 6.46
C PHE A 70 0.77 -5.21 7.66
N VAL A 71 0.38 -6.33 8.23
CA VAL A 71 1.17 -7.03 9.26
C VAL A 71 1.70 -8.33 8.67
N LEU A 72 3.01 -8.48 8.68
CA LEU A 72 3.67 -9.75 8.37
C LEU A 72 4.09 -10.44 9.66
N VAL A 73 3.99 -11.77 9.66
CA VAL A 73 4.48 -12.63 10.74
C VAL A 73 5.47 -13.62 10.16
N LYS A 74 6.62 -13.77 10.83
CA LYS A 74 7.63 -14.77 10.49
C LYS A 74 7.17 -16.15 10.92
N ARG A 75 7.35 -17.12 10.04
CA ARG A 75 7.12 -18.55 10.26
C ARG A 75 8.40 -19.29 9.90
N HIS A 76 8.43 -20.60 10.19
CA HIS A 76 9.59 -21.45 9.94
C HIS A 76 10.06 -21.45 8.48
N ASP A 77 9.16 -21.18 7.54
CA ASP A 77 9.40 -21.20 6.10
C ASP A 77 9.51 -19.81 5.46
N GLY A 78 9.34 -18.73 6.23
CA GLY A 78 9.44 -17.35 5.73
C GLY A 78 8.40 -16.40 6.33
N TRP A 79 8.25 -15.23 5.71
CA TRP A 79 7.30 -14.21 6.13
C TRP A 79 5.96 -14.39 5.42
N ARG A 80 4.86 -14.21 6.15
CA ARG A 80 3.51 -14.33 5.60
C ARG A 80 2.66 -13.14 5.99
N LEU A 81 1.80 -12.70 5.08
CA LEU A 81 0.77 -11.71 5.38
C LEU A 81 -0.20 -12.30 6.42
N HIS A 82 -0.33 -11.58 7.53
CA HIS A 82 -1.21 -11.93 8.63
C HIS A 82 -2.50 -11.12 8.60
N SER A 83 -2.40 -9.80 8.39
CA SER A 83 -3.55 -8.91 8.30
C SER A 83 -3.27 -7.74 7.37
N GLU A 84 -4.36 -7.18 6.85
CA GLU A 84 -4.42 -5.98 6.03
C GLU A 84 -5.54 -5.10 6.61
N GLU A 85 -5.26 -3.81 6.76
CA GLU A 85 -6.16 -2.83 7.35
C GLU A 85 -6.11 -1.53 6.53
N ASN A 86 -7.27 -1.08 6.04
CA ASN A 86 -7.41 0.24 5.45
C ASN A 86 -7.50 1.28 6.58
N LEU A 87 -6.53 2.20 6.64
CA LEU A 87 -6.45 3.23 7.67
C LEU A 87 -7.28 4.48 7.33
N GLY A 88 -7.88 4.52 6.15
CA GLY A 88 -8.72 5.61 5.68
C GLY A 88 -7.94 6.75 5.01
N TYR A 89 -8.66 7.85 4.86
CA TYR A 89 -8.22 9.08 4.20
C TYR A 89 -7.54 10.02 5.19
N GLU A 90 -6.47 10.68 4.75
CA GLU A 90 -5.89 11.85 5.43
C GLU A 90 -5.99 13.11 4.57
#